data_AF-I3UEK4-F1
#
_entry.id   AF-I3UEK4-F1
#
_cell.length_a   1.000
_cell.length_b   1.000
_cell.length_c   1.000
_cell.angle_alpha   90.00
_cell.angle_beta   90.00
_cell.angle_gamma   90.00
#
_symmetry.space_group_name_H-M   'P 1'
#
loop_
_entity.id
_entity.type
_entity.pdbx_description
1 polymer ?
#
loop_
_entity_poly.entity_id
_entity_poly.type
_entity_poly.pdbx_seq_one_letter_code
_entity_poly.pdbx_strand_id
1 'polypeptide(L)'
;MSYQHIKVPSSGEKITVNADFSLNVPDQPIIPFIEGDGTGADITPVMLKVVDAAVEKAYSGKRKIHWMEIYAGEKSTKVYGSDVWLPEETLEAVKDYVVSIKGPLTTPVGGGIRSLNVALRSNWTCMSACVRYATSRVCLHLYVSRKKPIWLFSVRTPKTSMPVSNSKLNRTRPRN
;
A
#
# COMPACT_ATOMS: atom_id res chain seq x y z
N MET A 1 -22.75 -0.85 -6.19
CA MET A 1 -21.58 -1.13 -7.05
C MET A 1 -21.09 -2.54 -6.71
N SER A 2 -21.22 -3.50 -7.63
CA SER A 2 -20.64 -4.84 -7.43
C SER A 2 -19.22 -4.83 -7.95
N TYR A 3 -18.28 -5.01 -7.03
CA TYR A 3 -16.90 -5.32 -7.34
C TYR A 3 -16.81 -6.65 -8.10
N GLN A 4 -15.96 -6.74 -9.14
CA GLN A 4 -15.82 -7.94 -9.98
C GLN A 4 -15.07 -9.05 -9.22
N HIS A 5 -13.93 -8.71 -8.62
CA HIS A 5 -13.08 -9.68 -7.90
C HIS A 5 -12.82 -9.29 -6.44
N ILE A 6 -13.11 -8.05 -6.03
CA ILE A 6 -12.95 -7.62 -4.64
C ILE A 6 -14.13 -8.13 -3.81
N LYS A 7 -13.83 -8.90 -2.76
CA LYS A 7 -14.84 -9.38 -1.81
C LYS A 7 -14.93 -8.41 -0.64
N VAL A 8 -16.04 -7.67 -0.56
CA VAL A 8 -16.32 -6.83 0.59
C VAL A 8 -16.69 -7.73 1.78
N PRO A 9 -16.05 -7.58 2.94
CA PRO A 9 -16.47 -8.28 4.15
C PRO A 9 -17.93 -7.98 4.48
N SER A 10 -18.71 -9.00 4.85
CA SER A 10 -20.12 -8.83 5.26
C SER A 10 -20.28 -8.12 6.61
N SER A 11 -19.19 -7.98 7.35
CA SER A 11 -19.13 -7.38 8.67
C SER A 11 -18.14 -6.22 8.64
N GLY A 12 -18.53 -5.10 9.25
CA GLY A 12 -17.73 -3.89 9.34
C GLY A 12 -18.37 -2.67 8.66
N GLU A 13 -17.86 -1.51 9.01
CA GLU A 13 -18.34 -0.21 8.55
C GLU A 13 -17.22 0.58 7.88
N LYS A 14 -17.57 1.44 6.92
CA LYS A 14 -16.60 2.29 6.25
C LYS A 14 -16.22 3.48 7.13
N ILE A 15 -14.94 3.87 7.07
CA ILE A 15 -14.47 5.12 7.67
C ILE A 15 -15.01 6.29 6.84
N THR A 16 -15.67 7.24 7.47
CA THR A 16 -16.18 8.44 6.80
C THR A 16 -15.40 9.68 7.21
N VAL A 17 -15.43 10.68 6.34
CA VAL A 17 -14.77 11.97 6.59
C VAL A 17 -15.85 13.04 6.65
N ASN A 18 -15.85 13.79 7.74
CA ASN A 18 -16.75 14.92 7.92
C ASN A 18 -16.27 16.15 7.12
N ALA A 19 -17.13 17.14 6.95
CA ALA A 19 -16.82 18.35 6.18
C ALA A 19 -15.66 19.19 6.79
N ASP A 20 -15.34 18.97 8.07
CA ASP A 20 -14.24 19.60 8.80
C ASP A 20 -12.90 18.83 8.67
N PHE A 21 -12.83 17.83 7.81
CA PHE A 21 -11.70 16.90 7.65
C PHE A 21 -11.44 15.98 8.87
N SER A 22 -12.35 15.91 9.85
CA SER A 22 -12.27 14.91 10.90
C SER A 22 -12.65 13.52 10.37
N LEU A 23 -11.95 12.49 10.88
CA LEU A 23 -12.21 11.10 10.55
C LEU A 23 -13.18 10.50 11.55
N ASN A 24 -14.29 9.97 11.06
CA ASN A 24 -15.18 9.14 11.85
C ASN A 24 -14.79 7.67 11.65
N VAL A 25 -14.18 7.08 12.67
CA VAL A 25 -13.67 5.71 12.67
C VAL A 25 -14.60 4.85 13.53
N PRO A 26 -15.38 3.93 12.93
CA PRO A 26 -16.21 3.00 13.68
C PRO A 26 -15.36 1.99 14.45
N ASP A 27 -15.95 1.27 15.39
CA ASP A 27 -15.23 0.24 16.18
C ASP A 27 -14.84 -0.99 15.33
N GLN A 28 -15.56 -1.23 14.23
CA GLN A 28 -15.30 -2.31 13.29
C GLN A 28 -15.03 -1.79 11.86
N PRO A 29 -13.91 -1.09 11.61
CA PRO A 29 -13.68 -0.48 10.31
C PRO A 29 -13.26 -1.51 9.26
N ILE A 30 -13.74 -1.32 8.02
CA ILE A 30 -13.24 -2.03 6.85
C ILE A 30 -12.02 -1.29 6.30
N ILE A 31 -10.89 -1.99 6.19
CA ILE A 31 -9.64 -1.43 5.67
C ILE A 31 -9.18 -2.25 4.46
N PRO A 32 -9.18 -1.67 3.25
CA PRO A 32 -8.54 -2.28 2.11
C PRO A 32 -7.04 -2.44 2.29
N PHE A 33 -6.52 -3.59 1.89
CA PHE A 33 -5.08 -3.83 1.82
C PHE A 33 -4.68 -4.46 0.48
N ILE A 34 -3.56 -4.00 -0.05
CA ILE A 34 -2.87 -4.61 -1.19
C ILE A 34 -1.71 -5.41 -0.63
N GLU A 35 -1.68 -6.72 -0.88
CA GLU A 35 -0.58 -7.61 -0.47
C GLU A 35 0.76 -7.17 -1.08
N GLY A 36 0.73 -6.74 -2.34
CA GLY A 36 1.91 -6.35 -3.10
C GLY A 36 2.62 -7.56 -3.72
N ASP A 37 3.82 -7.33 -4.21
CA ASP A 37 4.60 -8.30 -4.99
C ASP A 37 5.91 -8.67 -4.27
N GLY A 38 6.49 -9.82 -4.63
CA GLY A 38 7.75 -10.31 -4.07
C GLY A 38 7.66 -10.47 -2.56
N THR A 39 8.45 -9.68 -1.81
CA THR A 39 8.45 -9.69 -0.33
C THR A 39 7.12 -9.22 0.28
N GLY A 40 6.20 -8.67 -0.51
CA GLY A 40 4.85 -8.31 -0.05
C GLY A 40 4.05 -9.52 0.46
N ALA A 41 4.20 -10.67 -0.19
CA ALA A 41 3.54 -11.93 0.20
C ALA A 41 4.01 -12.43 1.58
N ASP A 42 5.26 -12.16 1.95
CA ASP A 42 5.81 -12.56 3.25
C ASP A 42 5.45 -11.56 4.37
N ILE A 43 5.48 -10.26 4.06
CA ILE A 43 5.34 -9.20 5.06
C ILE A 43 3.86 -8.93 5.39
N THR A 44 3.00 -8.89 4.39
CA THR A 44 1.58 -8.52 4.56
C THR A 44 0.86 -9.41 5.57
N PRO A 45 0.87 -10.76 5.46
CA PRO A 45 0.14 -11.60 6.42
C PRO A 45 0.68 -11.45 7.85
N VAL A 46 1.99 -11.20 8.01
CA VAL A 46 2.59 -10.92 9.32
C VAL A 46 2.12 -9.58 9.87
N MET A 47 2.06 -8.55 9.02
CA MET A 47 1.54 -7.24 9.39
C MET A 47 0.09 -7.31 9.86
N LEU A 48 -0.77 -8.00 9.12
CA LEU A 48 -2.19 -8.19 9.49
C LEU A 48 -2.31 -8.82 10.88
N LYS A 49 -1.59 -9.92 11.13
CA LYS A 49 -1.58 -10.61 12.43
C LYS A 49 -1.10 -9.73 13.58
N VAL A 50 -0.03 -8.95 13.35
CA VAL A 50 0.52 -8.06 14.38
C VAL A 50 -0.45 -6.93 14.70
N VAL A 51 -1.10 -6.36 13.68
CA VAL A 51 -2.10 -5.30 13.86
C VAL A 51 -3.33 -5.85 14.58
N ASP A 52 -3.85 -7.02 14.18
CA ASP A 52 -4.99 -7.65 14.82
C ASP A 52 -4.71 -7.92 16.31
N ALA A 53 -3.55 -8.49 16.63
CA ALA A 53 -3.15 -8.73 18.02
C ALA A 53 -2.96 -7.44 18.82
N ALA A 54 -2.45 -6.37 18.19
CA ALA A 54 -2.30 -5.07 18.84
C ALA A 54 -3.66 -4.41 19.13
N VAL A 55 -4.60 -4.49 18.20
CA VAL A 55 -5.97 -3.97 18.36
C VAL A 55 -6.71 -4.74 19.44
N GLU A 56 -6.63 -6.06 19.41
CA GLU A 56 -7.25 -6.93 20.42
C GLU A 56 -6.72 -6.61 21.81
N LYS A 57 -5.39 -6.45 21.95
CA LYS A 57 -4.75 -6.10 23.23
C LYS A 57 -5.09 -4.69 23.71
N ALA A 58 -5.10 -3.70 22.82
CA ALA A 58 -5.34 -2.30 23.18
C ALA A 58 -6.80 -2.05 23.58
N TYR A 59 -7.74 -2.72 22.91
CA TYR A 59 -9.17 -2.47 23.07
C TYR A 59 -9.92 -3.61 23.75
N SER A 60 -9.21 -4.64 24.25
CA SER A 60 -9.79 -5.82 24.91
C SER A 60 -10.92 -6.46 24.08
N GLY A 61 -10.71 -6.55 22.76
CA GLY A 61 -11.69 -7.12 21.82
C GLY A 61 -12.88 -6.22 21.45
N LYS A 62 -12.99 -5.00 21.99
CA LYS A 62 -14.07 -4.05 21.63
C LYS A 62 -13.99 -3.55 20.19
N ARG A 63 -12.79 -3.55 19.61
CA ARG A 63 -12.53 -3.11 18.23
C ARG A 63 -11.94 -4.24 17.42
N LYS A 64 -12.29 -4.28 16.13
CA LYS A 64 -11.79 -5.29 15.20
C LYS A 64 -11.68 -4.72 13.80
N ILE A 65 -10.59 -5.03 13.10
CA ILE A 65 -10.43 -4.59 11.71
C ILE A 65 -10.97 -5.67 10.77
N HIS A 66 -11.74 -5.24 9.78
CA HIS A 66 -12.18 -6.09 8.69
C HIS A 66 -11.33 -5.81 7.46
N TRP A 67 -10.45 -6.75 7.15
CA TRP A 67 -9.52 -6.62 6.03
C TRP A 67 -10.23 -6.92 4.72
N MET A 68 -10.12 -5.99 3.77
CA MET A 68 -10.63 -6.17 2.41
C MET A 68 -9.44 -6.30 1.45
N GLU A 69 -9.29 -7.45 0.83
CA GLU A 69 -8.18 -7.65 -0.12
C GLU A 69 -8.46 -6.96 -1.45
N ILE A 70 -7.51 -6.14 -1.90
CA ILE A 70 -7.54 -5.44 -3.18
C ILE A 70 -6.26 -5.72 -3.97
N TYR A 71 -6.33 -5.66 -5.30
CA TYR A 71 -5.28 -6.20 -6.16
C TYR A 71 -4.56 -5.10 -6.96
N ALA A 72 -3.24 -5.10 -6.90
CA ALA A 72 -2.38 -4.30 -7.76
C ALA A 72 -1.05 -5.03 -7.97
N GLY A 73 -0.36 -4.72 -9.08
CA GLY A 73 0.94 -5.32 -9.40
C GLY A 73 0.82 -6.64 -10.16
N GLU A 74 1.79 -7.52 -9.95
CA GLU A 74 1.84 -8.85 -10.58
C GLU A 74 0.66 -9.72 -10.13
N LYS A 75 0.20 -9.55 -8.88
CA LYS A 75 -1.01 -10.25 -8.43
C LYS A 75 -2.25 -9.83 -9.21
N SER A 76 -2.34 -8.55 -9.59
CA SER A 76 -3.44 -8.07 -10.44
C SER A 76 -3.41 -8.69 -11.83
N THR A 77 -2.23 -8.83 -12.43
CA THR A 77 -2.15 -9.39 -13.79
C THR A 77 -2.60 -10.86 -13.86
N LYS A 78 -2.45 -11.60 -12.75
CA LYS A 78 -2.97 -12.98 -12.61
C LYS A 78 -4.48 -13.06 -12.45
N VAL A 79 -5.11 -12.05 -11.83
CA VAL A 79 -6.55 -12.03 -11.53
C VAL A 79 -7.35 -11.37 -12.65
N TYR A 80 -6.89 -10.23 -13.17
CA TYR A 80 -7.60 -9.38 -14.15
C TYR A 80 -7.05 -9.48 -15.58
N GLY A 81 -5.88 -10.09 -15.79
CA GLY A 81 -5.26 -10.29 -17.10
C GLY A 81 -3.89 -9.64 -17.26
N SER A 82 -3.09 -10.15 -18.20
CA SER A 82 -1.64 -9.89 -18.35
C SER A 82 -1.23 -8.41 -18.43
N ASP A 83 -2.10 -7.54 -18.95
CA ASP A 83 -1.84 -6.10 -19.12
C ASP A 83 -2.48 -5.23 -18.02
N VAL A 84 -3.22 -5.83 -17.08
CA VAL A 84 -3.95 -5.11 -16.04
C VAL A 84 -3.14 -5.10 -14.75
N TRP A 85 -2.24 -4.12 -14.64
CA TRP A 85 -1.40 -3.91 -13.45
C TRP A 85 -2.09 -3.16 -12.32
N LEU A 86 -3.09 -2.33 -12.66
CA LEU A 86 -3.85 -1.52 -11.71
C LEU A 86 -5.29 -1.38 -12.22
N PRO A 87 -6.23 -2.19 -11.70
CA PRO A 87 -7.62 -2.16 -12.15
C PRO A 87 -8.32 -0.93 -11.58
N GLU A 88 -9.26 -0.34 -12.34
CA GLU A 88 -10.05 0.81 -11.87
C GLU A 88 -10.86 0.47 -10.62
N GLU A 89 -11.31 -0.78 -10.50
CA GLU A 89 -12.00 -1.30 -9.32
C GLU A 89 -11.20 -1.09 -8.01
N THR A 90 -9.87 -1.28 -8.07
CA THR A 90 -8.99 -1.02 -6.92
C THR A 90 -8.85 0.48 -6.64
N LEU A 91 -8.90 1.31 -7.69
CA LEU A 91 -8.91 2.76 -7.54
C LEU A 91 -10.21 3.25 -6.91
N GLU A 92 -11.35 2.69 -7.30
CA GLU A 92 -12.66 2.97 -6.71
C GLU A 92 -12.71 2.52 -5.25
N ALA A 93 -12.30 1.29 -4.95
CA ALA A 93 -12.24 0.80 -3.58
C ALA A 93 -11.42 1.73 -2.69
N VAL A 94 -10.23 2.17 -3.10
CA VAL A 94 -9.45 3.05 -2.22
C VAL A 94 -9.97 4.50 -2.18
N LYS A 95 -10.72 4.95 -3.18
CA LYS A 95 -11.44 6.23 -3.09
C LYS A 95 -12.60 6.15 -2.10
N ASP A 96 -13.33 5.04 -2.11
CA ASP A 96 -14.49 4.81 -1.24
C ASP A 96 -14.07 4.57 0.21
N TYR A 97 -12.97 3.83 0.40
CA TYR A 97 -12.38 3.53 1.69
C TYR A 97 -11.19 4.46 1.94
N VAL A 98 -11.46 5.50 2.72
CA VAL A 98 -10.55 6.59 3.14
C VAL A 98 -9.17 6.13 3.60
N VAL A 99 -9.07 4.94 4.21
CA VAL A 99 -7.80 4.38 4.72
C VAL A 99 -7.50 3.07 4.00
N SER A 100 -6.29 2.94 3.50
CA SER A 100 -5.80 1.74 2.82
C SER A 100 -4.35 1.41 3.18
N ILE A 101 -3.99 0.13 3.06
CA ILE A 101 -2.61 -0.35 3.27
C ILE A 101 -2.11 -0.96 1.98
N LYS A 102 -0.83 -0.81 1.68
CA LYS A 102 -0.18 -1.50 0.56
C LYS A 102 1.16 -2.08 0.94
N GLY A 103 1.45 -3.25 0.39
CA GLY A 103 2.77 -3.82 0.34
C GLY A 103 3.72 -3.10 -0.64
N PRO A 104 4.94 -3.61 -0.78
CA PRO A 104 5.83 -3.25 -1.88
C PRO A 104 5.20 -3.70 -3.21
N LEU A 105 5.28 -2.86 -4.24
CA LEU A 105 4.78 -3.18 -5.58
C LEU A 105 5.96 -3.19 -6.54
N THR A 106 6.05 -4.25 -7.33
CA THR A 106 7.06 -4.37 -8.38
C THR A 106 6.55 -3.65 -9.62
N THR A 107 7.40 -2.83 -10.24
CA THR A 107 7.08 -2.23 -11.55
C THR A 107 7.78 -3.07 -12.62
N PRO A 108 7.07 -3.55 -13.65
CA PRO A 108 7.71 -4.21 -14.79
C PRO A 108 8.61 -3.22 -15.52
N VAL A 109 9.79 -3.67 -15.92
CA VAL A 109 10.69 -2.87 -16.77
C VAL A 109 10.23 -3.03 -18.22
N GLY A 110 9.81 -1.94 -18.87
CA GLY A 110 9.49 -1.91 -20.30
C GLY A 110 8.01 -1.78 -20.68
N GLY A 111 7.07 -1.81 -19.73
CA GLY A 111 5.61 -1.78 -20.00
C GLY A 111 4.99 -0.39 -20.20
N GLY A 112 5.73 0.62 -20.67
CA GLY A 112 5.20 1.99 -20.90
C GLY A 112 4.84 2.80 -19.65
N ILE A 113 4.74 2.18 -18.46
CA ILE A 113 4.51 2.84 -17.17
C ILE A 113 5.86 3.07 -16.48
N ARG A 114 6.22 4.34 -16.21
CA ARG A 114 7.49 4.69 -15.50
C ARG A 114 7.61 4.02 -14.12
N SER A 115 6.51 3.97 -13.36
CA SER A 115 6.41 3.24 -12.08
C SER A 115 4.96 3.08 -11.65
N LEU A 116 4.59 1.90 -11.17
CA LEU A 116 3.24 1.65 -10.63
C LEU A 116 2.96 2.51 -9.38
N ASN A 117 3.97 2.70 -8.53
CA ASN A 117 3.87 3.59 -7.36
C ASN A 117 3.72 5.06 -7.77
N VAL A 118 4.28 5.46 -8.93
CA VAL A 118 4.09 6.80 -9.48
C VAL A 118 2.71 6.93 -10.10
N ALA A 119 2.24 5.92 -10.85
CA ALA A 119 0.89 5.89 -11.40
C ALA A 119 -0.17 5.99 -10.29
N LEU A 120 0.02 5.27 -9.19
CA LEU A 120 -0.77 5.44 -7.97
C LEU A 120 -0.71 6.90 -7.50
N ARG A 121 0.47 7.49 -7.29
CA ARG A 121 0.57 8.91 -6.85
C ARG A 121 0.01 9.93 -7.84
N SER A 122 0.04 9.65 -9.13
CA SER A 122 -0.40 10.55 -10.20
C SER A 122 -1.92 10.51 -10.35
N ASN A 123 -2.50 9.30 -10.39
CA ASN A 123 -3.96 9.12 -10.41
C ASN A 123 -4.58 9.56 -9.08
N TRP A 124 -3.82 9.48 -7.99
CA TRP A 124 -4.24 9.84 -6.63
C TRP A 124 -3.67 11.21 -6.31
N THR A 125 -4.29 12.23 -6.92
CA THR A 125 -3.86 13.63 -6.92
C THR A 125 -3.19 14.07 -5.60
N CYS A 126 -1.93 14.51 -5.71
CA CYS A 126 -1.17 15.24 -4.68
C CYS A 126 -1.04 14.53 -3.32
N MET A 127 -0.36 13.39 -3.34
CA MET A 127 0.19 12.74 -2.14
C MET A 127 1.52 13.42 -1.76
N SER A 128 1.44 14.55 -1.06
CA SER A 128 2.57 15.49 -0.86
C SER A 128 3.30 15.32 0.47
N ALA A 129 2.76 14.54 1.41
CA ALA A 129 3.43 14.18 2.66
C ALA A 129 3.78 12.69 2.62
N CYS A 130 5.07 12.39 2.61
CA CYS A 130 5.60 11.03 2.75
C CYS A 130 6.26 10.96 4.13
N VAL A 131 5.52 10.52 5.15
CA VAL A 131 6.09 10.38 6.49
C VAL A 131 6.80 9.02 6.55
N ARG A 132 8.12 9.04 6.74
CA ARG A 132 8.92 7.84 7.00
C ARG A 132 9.09 7.65 8.49
N TYR A 133 8.56 6.55 9.01
CA TYR A 133 9.07 5.97 10.23
C TYR A 133 10.02 4.85 9.84
N ALA A 134 11.33 5.13 9.94
CA ALA A 134 12.37 4.14 9.77
C ALA A 134 12.78 3.63 11.15
N THR A 135 12.38 2.40 11.46
CA THR A 135 13.01 1.63 12.54
C THR A 135 14.02 0.68 11.90
N SER A 136 14.97 0.16 12.67
CA SER A 136 15.99 -0.78 12.18
C SER A 136 15.42 -2.07 11.57
N ARG A 137 14.12 -2.34 11.72
CA ARG A 137 13.44 -3.55 11.24
C ARG A 137 12.36 -3.31 10.19
N VAL A 138 11.66 -2.17 10.20
CA VAL A 138 10.55 -1.87 9.26
C VAL A 138 10.53 -0.39 8.89
N CYS A 139 10.30 -0.10 7.60
CA CYS A 139 10.05 1.25 7.09
C CYS A 139 8.58 1.42 6.71
N LEU A 140 7.84 2.22 7.49
CA LEU A 140 6.47 2.59 7.19
C LEU A 140 6.47 3.94 6.47
N HIS A 141 5.81 3.98 5.32
CA HIS A 141 5.52 5.22 4.61
C HIS A 141 4.04 5.52 4.73
N LEU A 142 3.68 6.56 5.48
CA LEU A 142 2.33 7.10 5.43
C LEU A 142 2.24 8.15 4.33
N TYR A 143 1.14 8.06 3.61
CA TYR A 143 0.81 8.97 2.54
C TYR A 143 -0.55 9.60 2.79
N VAL A 144 -0.59 10.93 2.79
CA VAL A 144 -1.81 11.72 2.97
C VAL A 144 -1.99 12.61 1.74
N SER A 145 -3.15 12.53 1.09
CA SER A 145 -3.48 13.47 0.01
C SER A 145 -3.88 14.83 0.58
N ARG A 146 -3.39 15.92 -0.03
CA ARG A 146 -3.78 17.29 0.32
C ARG A 146 -5.11 17.71 -0.30
N LYS A 147 -5.61 16.98 -1.30
CA LYS A 147 -6.83 17.33 -2.05
C LYS A 147 -8.03 16.45 -1.72
N LYS A 148 -7.80 15.25 -1.18
CA LYS A 148 -8.83 14.31 -0.74
C LYS A 148 -8.40 13.69 0.59
N PRO A 149 -9.33 13.38 1.49
CA PRO A 149 -9.00 12.71 2.74
C PRO A 149 -8.75 11.23 2.46
N ILE A 150 -7.59 10.91 1.88
CA ILE A 150 -7.18 9.53 1.58
C ILE A 150 -5.85 9.29 2.29
N TRP A 151 -5.79 8.19 3.02
CA TRP A 151 -4.67 7.74 3.84
C TRP A 151 -4.18 6.40 3.30
N LEU A 152 -2.95 6.36 2.80
CA LEU A 152 -2.34 5.16 2.27
C LEU A 152 -1.08 4.83 3.06
N PHE A 153 -1.05 3.66 3.68
CA PHE A 153 0.14 3.16 4.38
C PHE A 153 0.90 2.22 3.46
N SER A 154 2.22 2.40 3.33
CA SER A 154 3.08 1.46 2.61
C SER A 154 4.12 0.87 3.53
N VAL A 155 4.09 -0.45 3.67
CA VAL A 155 5.07 -1.20 4.46
C VAL A 155 6.20 -1.66 3.54
N ARG A 156 7.45 -1.43 3.95
CA ARG A 156 8.64 -1.96 3.28
C ARG A 156 9.62 -2.47 4.32
N THR A 157 10.33 -3.54 3.98
CA THR A 157 11.57 -3.88 4.68
C THR A 157 12.59 -2.77 4.43
N PRO A 158 13.40 -2.41 5.44
CA PRO A 158 14.56 -1.56 5.19
C PRO A 158 15.43 -2.28 4.16
N LYS A 159 15.91 -1.56 3.15
CA LYS A 159 17.00 -2.08 2.31
C LYS A 159 18.16 -2.33 3.26
N THR A 160 18.44 -3.58 3.60
CA THR A 160 19.79 -3.96 3.99
C THR A 160 20.64 -3.53 2.81
N SER A 161 21.46 -2.49 2.98
CA SER A 161 22.56 -2.25 2.08
C SER A 161 23.37 -3.54 2.07
N MET A 162 23.18 -4.37 1.04
CA MET A 162 24.24 -5.29 0.68
C MET A 162 25.47 -4.41 0.46
N PRO A 163 26.63 -4.73 1.04
CA PRO A 163 27.84 -4.03 0.68
C PRO A 163 27.98 -4.19 -0.83
N VAL A 164 27.90 -3.08 -1.55
CA VAL A 164 28.31 -3.04 -2.95
C VAL A 164 29.77 -3.45 -2.92
N SER A 165 30.08 -4.68 -3.31
CA SER A 165 31.45 -5.10 -3.57
C SER A 165 31.97 -4.14 -4.63
N ASN A 166 32.86 -3.25 -4.22
CA ASN A 166 33.36 -2.16 -5.03
C ASN A 166 34.38 -2.72 -6.03
N SER A 167 33.92 -3.48 -7.01
CA SER A 167 34.74 -4.00 -8.12
C SER A 167 34.53 -3.14 -9.36
N LYS A 168 34.87 -1.85 -9.26
CA LYS A 168 35.20 -1.01 -10.42
C LYS A 168 36.50 -0.26 -10.12
N LEU A 169 37.59 -1.03 -10.12
CA LEU A 169 38.94 -0.50 -10.20
C LEU A 169 39.12 0.19 -11.57
N ASN A 170 39.56 1.45 -11.53
CA ASN A 170 40.31 2.19 -12.55
C ASN A 170 39.86 2.11 -14.03
N ARG A 171 39.08 3.10 -14.45
CA ARG A 171 39.20 3.67 -15.81
C ARG A 171 39.81 5.06 -15.72
N THR A 172 41.12 5.13 -15.84
CA THR A 172 41.86 6.37 -16.16
C THR A 172 41.43 6.85 -17.55
N ARG A 173 40.93 8.09 -17.64
CA ARG A 173 40.71 8.80 -18.91
C ARG A 173 42.07 9.21 -19.49
N PRO A 174 42.35 8.99 -20.79
CA PRO A 174 43.44 9.69 -21.45
C PRO A 174 42.98 11.13 -21.76
N ARG A 175 43.82 12.11 -21.42
CA ARG A 175 43.74 13.47 -21.96
C ARG A 175 44.41 13.43 -23.35
N ASN A 176 43.69 13.89 -24.37
CA ASN A 176 44.27 14.52 -25.55
C ASN A 176 43.74 15.94 -25.60
#